data_AF-A0A8S1U3G8-F1
#
_entry.id   AF-A0A8S1U3G8-F1
#
_cell.length_a   1.000
_cell.length_b   1.000
_cell.length_c   1.000
_cell.angle_alpha   90.00
_cell.angle_beta   90.00
_cell.angle_gamma   90.00
#
_symmetry.space_group_name_H-M   'P 1'
#
loop_
_entity.id
_entity.type
_entity.pdbx_description
1 polymer ?
#
loop_
_entity_poly.entity_id
_entity_poly.type
_entity_poly.pdbx_seq_one_letter_code
_entity_poly.pdbx_strand_id
1 'polypeptide(L)'
;MINTVKLGTLMRLFNQQDEQQVGFIQLEQIDKILFNIYECNKDYKIYFDNLLLKECKEFAIEDIIMLITEIDYYEELRQSVMQQQQELSLNQTQSEMLIAQMEGNQRDRRRIDYLNNPQINDLIIMLKDYYKVCCKNGDAREMHRIENRIQDIKTKQQKRWKNYIKQLQKYQETLIQKTAFEHQFHQQKKWNEFVIDFQNSRFYKFNMLIEQQKKTVQEMSKQYQEELQPKVFKVSKKVLDLRQKQKQLLKLKEFQQAEKVKEEADFIEYLEKKQQEMILKSKVKNKLKVLKKRQSCQISAFMQKVASEQATHLLQKQANETRWVNINRHCVQDINERFNKDRIITLASRRSFDAYRFRTKSANQSVAKSANISRQFTQQYE
;
A
#
# COMPACT_ATOMS: atom_id res chain seq x y z
N MET A 1 -18.33 -5.92 -19.49
CA MET A 1 -19.66 -5.49 -19.99
C MET A 1 -19.95 -4.11 -19.42
N ILE A 2 -20.26 -3.10 -20.24
CA ILE A 2 -20.58 -1.76 -19.72
C ILE A 2 -21.87 -1.83 -18.91
N ASN A 3 -21.83 -1.32 -17.69
CA ASN A 3 -23.00 -1.18 -16.82
C ASN A 3 -24.10 -0.37 -17.53
N THR A 4 -25.35 -0.84 -17.50
CA THR A 4 -26.49 -0.20 -18.20
C THR A 4 -26.68 1.28 -17.82
N VAL A 5 -26.33 1.64 -16.58
CA VAL A 5 -26.36 3.03 -16.08
C VAL A 5 -25.25 3.89 -16.71
N LYS A 6 -24.04 3.33 -16.88
CA LYS A 6 -22.93 4.00 -17.58
C LYS A 6 -23.25 4.16 -19.06
N LEU A 7 -23.85 3.14 -19.69
CA LEU A 7 -24.24 3.20 -21.11
C LEU A 7 -25.30 4.28 -21.36
N GLY A 8 -26.34 4.37 -20.53
CA GLY A 8 -27.36 5.43 -20.63
C GLY A 8 -26.77 6.84 -20.45
N THR A 9 -25.77 6.97 -19.57
CA THR A 9 -25.05 8.22 -19.35
C THR A 9 -24.15 8.58 -20.54
N LEU A 10 -23.46 7.59 -21.11
CA LEU A 10 -22.66 7.74 -22.33
C LEU A 10 -23.50 8.21 -23.51
N MET A 11 -24.63 7.55 -23.79
CA MET A 11 -25.53 7.93 -24.90
C MET A 11 -26.01 9.37 -24.77
N ARG A 12 -26.38 9.80 -23.56
CA ARG A 12 -26.83 11.16 -23.29
C ARG A 12 -25.72 12.18 -23.52
N LEU A 13 -24.50 11.88 -23.06
CA LEU A 13 -23.35 12.76 -23.18
C LEU A 13 -22.83 12.84 -24.62
N PHE A 14 -22.87 11.73 -25.36
CA PHE A 14 -22.55 11.68 -26.78
C PHE A 14 -23.49 12.57 -27.59
N ASN A 15 -24.80 12.39 -27.43
CA ASN A 15 -25.81 13.21 -28.12
C ASN A 15 -25.76 14.69 -27.74
N GLN A 16 -25.24 15.02 -26.55
CA GLN A 16 -25.00 16.42 -26.14
C GLN A 16 -23.77 17.02 -26.80
N GLN A 17 -22.80 16.23 -27.24
CA GLN A 17 -21.61 16.71 -27.94
C GLN A 17 -21.75 16.65 -29.46
N ASP A 18 -22.58 15.76 -29.98
CA ASP A 18 -22.98 15.70 -31.39
C ASP A 18 -24.15 16.66 -31.69
N GLU A 19 -23.91 17.97 -31.56
CA GLU A 19 -24.92 19.02 -31.75
C GLU A 19 -25.55 19.01 -33.15
N GLN A 20 -24.83 18.47 -34.14
CA GLN A 20 -25.26 18.39 -35.54
C GLN A 20 -25.91 17.04 -35.90
N GLN A 21 -25.97 16.09 -34.97
CA GLN A 21 -26.49 14.72 -35.17
C GLN A 21 -25.82 13.99 -36.35
N VAL A 22 -24.52 14.19 -36.54
CA VAL A 22 -23.76 13.62 -37.65
C VAL A 22 -23.34 12.18 -37.36
N GLY A 23 -23.48 11.73 -36.11
CA GLY A 23 -23.07 10.40 -35.64
C GLY A 23 -21.60 10.30 -35.23
N PHE A 24 -20.88 11.42 -35.23
CA PHE A 24 -19.45 11.47 -34.94
C PHE A 24 -19.11 12.65 -34.03
N ILE A 25 -18.14 12.44 -33.13
CA ILE A 25 -17.60 13.49 -32.28
C ILE A 25 -16.07 13.56 -32.35
N GLN A 26 -15.53 14.72 -32.04
CA GLN A 26 -14.10 14.98 -32.04
C GLN A 26 -13.45 14.55 -30.71
N LEU A 27 -12.13 14.33 -30.77
CA LEU A 27 -11.29 13.97 -29.63
C LEU A 27 -11.53 14.83 -28.37
N GLU A 28 -11.69 16.14 -28.56
CA GLU A 28 -11.91 17.10 -27.47
C GLU A 28 -13.25 16.91 -26.75
N GLN A 29 -14.24 16.37 -27.46
CA GLN A 29 -15.56 16.09 -26.95
C GLN A 29 -15.57 14.76 -26.17
N ILE A 30 -14.77 13.78 -26.59
CA ILE A 30 -14.60 12.50 -25.88
C ILE A 30 -13.99 12.70 -24.49
N ASP A 31 -13.02 13.60 -24.37
CA ASP A 31 -12.41 13.97 -23.09
C ASP A 31 -13.47 14.43 -22.07
N LYS A 32 -14.50 15.17 -22.52
CA LYS A 32 -15.61 15.64 -21.66
C LYS A 32 -16.53 14.49 -21.26
N ILE A 33 -16.80 13.57 -22.18
CA ILE A 33 -17.64 12.40 -21.94
C ILE A 33 -16.99 11.49 -20.89
N LEU A 34 -15.71 11.14 -21.07
CA LEU A 34 -14.97 10.30 -20.15
C LEU A 34 -14.80 10.93 -18.76
N PHE A 35 -14.59 12.25 -18.72
CA PHE A 35 -14.52 12.98 -17.45
C PHE A 35 -15.81 12.84 -16.64
N ASN A 36 -16.96 12.94 -17.29
CA ASN A 36 -18.26 12.81 -16.64
C ASN A 36 -18.60 11.36 -16.26
N ILE A 37 -18.09 10.36 -16.98
CA ILE A 37 -18.38 8.94 -16.69
C ILE A 37 -17.54 8.41 -15.53
N TYR A 38 -16.26 8.80 -15.45
CA TYR A 38 -15.34 8.27 -14.45
C TYR A 38 -15.16 9.18 -13.23
N GLU A 39 -15.78 10.37 -13.22
CA GLU A 39 -15.87 11.43 -12.19
C GLU A 39 -14.59 11.87 -11.46
N CYS A 40 -13.51 11.10 -11.37
CA CYS A 40 -12.25 11.43 -10.72
C CYS A 40 -11.22 10.32 -11.01
N ASN A 41 -10.51 10.35 -12.13
CA ASN A 41 -9.18 9.73 -12.18
C ASN A 41 -8.33 10.26 -13.35
N LYS A 42 -7.30 11.05 -13.07
CA LYS A 42 -6.37 11.57 -14.10
C LYS A 42 -5.57 10.48 -14.85
N ASP A 43 -5.76 9.21 -14.51
CA ASP A 43 -4.98 8.11 -15.02
C ASP A 43 -5.59 7.46 -16.28
N TYR A 44 -6.89 7.62 -16.58
CA TYR A 44 -7.47 7.16 -17.86
C TYR A 44 -6.87 7.88 -19.07
N LYS A 45 -6.37 9.11 -18.88
CA LYS A 45 -5.73 9.90 -19.93
C LYS A 45 -4.43 9.26 -20.44
N ILE A 46 -3.74 8.51 -19.58
CA ILE A 46 -2.53 7.74 -19.94
C ILE A 46 -2.88 6.55 -20.84
N TYR A 47 -4.04 5.94 -20.63
CA TYR A 47 -4.53 4.85 -21.49
C TYR A 47 -4.99 5.38 -22.85
N PHE A 48 -5.64 6.54 -22.85
CA PHE A 48 -6.08 7.26 -24.05
C PHE A 48 -4.92 7.61 -25.00
N ASP A 49 -3.78 8.03 -24.44
CA ASP A 49 -2.57 8.35 -25.22
C ASP A 49 -1.86 7.09 -25.80
N ASN A 50 -2.14 5.89 -25.24
CA ASN A 50 -1.48 4.63 -25.61
C ASN A 50 -2.34 3.72 -26.52
N LEU A 51 -3.68 3.85 -26.50
CA LEU A 51 -4.63 2.99 -27.21
C LEU A 51 -5.10 3.55 -28.57
N LEU A 52 -4.16 3.91 -29.46
CA LEU A 52 -4.43 4.03 -30.91
C LEU A 52 -5.41 5.14 -31.35
N LEU A 53 -5.20 6.41 -30.99
CA LEU A 53 -5.97 7.54 -31.57
C LEU A 53 -5.12 8.67 -32.13
N LYS A 54 -3.89 8.35 -32.57
CA LYS A 54 -3.03 9.36 -33.20
C LYS A 54 -3.41 9.71 -34.63
N GLU A 55 -4.32 8.97 -35.27
CA GLU A 55 -4.68 9.18 -36.69
C GLU A 55 -6.18 9.41 -36.95
N CYS A 56 -7.08 9.01 -36.05
CA CYS A 56 -8.51 9.23 -36.19
C CYS A 56 -8.93 10.59 -35.62
N LYS A 57 -9.55 11.44 -36.45
CA LYS A 57 -10.03 12.78 -36.06
C LYS A 57 -11.48 12.77 -35.58
N GLU A 58 -12.23 11.73 -35.92
CA GLU A 58 -13.67 11.58 -35.72
C GLU A 58 -13.95 10.19 -35.15
N PHE A 59 -14.94 10.12 -34.26
CA PHE A 59 -15.22 8.93 -33.46
C PHE A 59 -16.72 8.66 -33.43
N ALA A 60 -17.07 7.43 -33.77
CA ALA A 60 -18.42 6.92 -33.60
C ALA A 60 -18.66 6.52 -32.14
N ILE A 61 -19.93 6.29 -31.80
CA ILE A 61 -20.31 5.91 -30.44
C ILE A 61 -19.78 4.52 -30.08
N GLU A 62 -19.67 3.63 -31.06
CA GLU A 62 -19.08 2.29 -30.94
C GLU A 62 -17.61 2.35 -30.51
N ASP A 63 -16.85 3.32 -31.05
CA ASP A 63 -15.43 3.51 -30.70
C ASP A 63 -15.27 3.91 -29.22
N ILE A 64 -16.18 4.76 -28.75
CA ILE A 64 -16.17 5.25 -27.36
C ILE A 64 -16.64 4.16 -26.40
N ILE A 65 -17.61 3.34 -26.81
CA ILE A 65 -18.02 2.13 -26.09
C ILE A 65 -16.82 1.20 -25.93
N MET A 66 -16.07 0.95 -27.01
CA MET A 66 -14.86 0.13 -26.99
C MET A 66 -13.81 0.67 -25.99
N LEU A 67 -13.53 1.97 -26.05
CA LEU A 67 -12.59 2.65 -25.13
C LEU A 67 -13.00 2.50 -23.67
N ILE A 68 -14.28 2.69 -23.37
CA ILE A 68 -14.82 2.55 -22.00
C ILE A 68 -14.70 1.10 -21.53
N THR A 69 -14.98 0.12 -22.39
CA THR A 69 -14.79 -1.30 -22.02
C THR A 69 -13.34 -1.64 -21.73
N GLU A 70 -12.37 -1.10 -22.47
CA GLU A 70 -10.95 -1.33 -22.20
C GLU A 70 -10.50 -0.65 -20.90
N ILE A 71 -10.92 0.59 -20.66
CA ILE A 71 -10.61 1.31 -19.40
C ILE A 71 -11.15 0.52 -18.20
N ASP A 72 -12.42 0.07 -18.27
CA ASP A 72 -13.03 -0.74 -17.22
C ASP A 72 -12.25 -2.05 -17.03
N TYR A 73 -11.83 -2.72 -18.11
CA TYR A 73 -11.02 -3.95 -18.04
C TYR A 73 -9.65 -3.74 -17.38
N TYR A 74 -8.93 -2.66 -17.70
CA TYR A 74 -7.64 -2.35 -17.07
C TYR A 74 -7.79 -1.97 -15.60
N GLU A 75 -8.87 -1.29 -15.24
CA GLU A 75 -9.14 -0.92 -13.85
C GLU A 75 -9.49 -2.16 -13.01
N GLU A 76 -10.27 -3.09 -13.56
CA GLU A 76 -10.51 -4.42 -12.98
C GLU A 76 -9.21 -5.23 -12.84
N LEU A 77 -8.37 -5.26 -13.88
CA LEU A 77 -7.08 -5.96 -13.85
C LEU A 77 -6.13 -5.35 -12.80
N ARG A 78 -6.07 -4.02 -12.69
CA ARG A 78 -5.27 -3.32 -11.67
C ARG A 78 -5.76 -3.64 -10.26
N GLN A 79 -7.07 -3.67 -10.04
CA GLN A 79 -7.64 -4.07 -8.76
C GLN A 79 -7.35 -5.54 -8.44
N SER A 80 -7.44 -6.42 -9.44
CA SER A 80 -7.11 -7.85 -9.32
C SER A 80 -5.63 -8.08 -9.00
N VAL A 81 -4.70 -7.36 -9.64
CA VAL A 81 -3.25 -7.44 -9.34
C VAL A 81 -2.93 -6.90 -7.94
N MET A 82 -3.58 -5.81 -7.52
CA MET A 82 -3.48 -5.29 -6.14
C MET A 82 -3.98 -6.31 -5.11
N GLN A 83 -5.12 -6.95 -5.38
CA GLN A 83 -5.66 -8.01 -4.52
C GLN A 83 -4.77 -9.25 -4.50
N GLN A 84 -4.26 -9.71 -5.65
CA GLN A 84 -3.32 -10.83 -5.73
C GLN A 84 -2.01 -10.56 -5.00
N GLN A 85 -1.46 -9.34 -5.05
CA GLN A 85 -0.27 -8.97 -4.28
C GLN A 85 -0.54 -8.93 -2.77
N GLN A 86 -1.73 -8.47 -2.37
CA GLN A 86 -2.16 -8.53 -0.96
C GLN A 86 -2.36 -9.98 -0.50
N GLU A 87 -3.01 -10.83 -1.30
CA GLU A 87 -3.23 -12.25 -1.00
C GLU A 87 -1.93 -13.07 -0.98
N LEU A 88 -0.99 -12.83 -1.89
CA LEU A 88 0.32 -13.49 -1.89
C LEU A 88 1.12 -13.15 -0.63
N SER A 89 1.07 -11.89 -0.18
CA SER A 89 1.71 -11.46 1.07
C SER A 89 1.02 -12.05 2.31
N LEU A 90 -0.31 -12.21 2.27
CA LEU A 90 -1.10 -12.80 3.35
C LEU A 90 -0.88 -14.32 3.44
N ASN A 91 -0.81 -15.01 2.30
CA ASN A 91 -0.63 -16.46 2.19
C ASN A 91 0.80 -16.91 2.55
N GLN A 92 1.83 -16.14 2.18
CA GLN A 92 3.20 -16.41 2.65
C GLN A 92 3.31 -16.22 4.17
N THR A 93 2.69 -15.16 4.72
CA THR A 93 2.73 -14.87 6.16
C THR A 93 1.89 -15.86 6.99
N GLN A 94 0.72 -16.26 6.50
CA GLN A 94 -0.07 -17.31 7.13
C GLN A 94 0.69 -18.65 7.11
N SER A 95 1.39 -18.97 6.03
CA SER A 95 2.21 -20.18 5.94
C SER A 95 3.39 -20.15 6.92
N GLU A 96 4.08 -19.02 7.08
CA GLU A 96 5.18 -18.88 8.05
C GLU A 96 4.69 -18.91 9.52
N MET A 97 3.54 -18.31 9.82
CA MET A 97 2.88 -18.47 11.12
C MET A 97 2.39 -19.90 11.36
N LEU A 98 1.88 -20.59 10.33
CA LEU A 98 1.47 -21.99 10.44
C LEU A 98 2.68 -22.89 10.71
N ILE A 99 3.82 -22.62 10.05
CA ILE A 99 5.09 -23.31 10.30
C ILE A 99 5.54 -23.07 11.74
N ALA A 100 5.48 -21.82 12.25
CA ALA A 100 5.79 -21.52 13.65
C ALA A 100 4.81 -22.20 14.64
N GLN A 101 3.53 -22.29 14.31
CA GLN A 101 2.52 -23.04 15.09
C GLN A 101 2.76 -24.56 15.04
N MET A 102 3.13 -25.10 13.88
CA MET A 102 3.43 -26.53 13.68
C MET A 102 4.72 -26.94 14.40
N GLU A 103 5.75 -26.10 14.38
CA GLU A 103 6.98 -26.29 15.17
C GLU A 103 6.73 -26.16 16.67
N GLY A 104 5.78 -25.32 17.09
CA GLY A 104 5.26 -25.26 18.46
C GLY A 104 4.57 -26.57 18.88
N ASN A 105 3.65 -27.08 18.04
CA ASN A 105 2.91 -28.33 18.29
C ASN A 105 3.80 -29.58 18.32
N GLN A 106 4.84 -29.65 17.48
CA GLN A 106 5.80 -30.77 17.51
C GLN A 106 6.64 -30.77 18.80
N ARG A 107 6.82 -29.62 19.47
CA ARG A 107 7.56 -29.50 20.74
C ARG A 107 6.68 -29.66 21.98
N ASP A 108 5.36 -29.48 21.87
CA ASP A 108 4.40 -29.86 22.92
C ASP A 108 4.46 -31.37 23.23
N ARG A 109 4.86 -32.22 22.28
CA ARG A 109 5.15 -33.64 22.54
C ARG A 109 6.37 -33.84 23.45
N ARG A 110 7.43 -33.03 23.28
CA ARG A 110 8.64 -33.07 24.15
C ARG A 110 8.40 -32.45 25.54
N ARG A 111 7.32 -31.68 25.71
CA ARG A 111 6.88 -31.09 27.00
C ARG A 111 6.42 -32.16 28.00
N ILE A 112 5.86 -33.26 27.51
CA ILE A 112 5.36 -34.39 28.32
C ILE A 112 6.53 -35.19 28.94
N ASP A 113 7.65 -35.30 28.22
CA ASP A 113 8.80 -36.10 28.64
C ASP A 113 9.57 -35.49 29.83
N TYR A 114 9.55 -34.16 30.00
CA TYR A 114 10.21 -33.49 31.13
C TYR A 114 9.40 -33.55 32.44
N LEU A 115 8.07 -33.71 32.35
CA LEU A 115 7.17 -33.93 33.49
C LEU A 115 7.28 -35.37 34.03
N ASN A 116 7.53 -36.32 33.13
CA ASN A 116 7.69 -37.73 33.43
C ASN A 116 9.16 -38.15 33.35
N ASN A 117 10.02 -37.58 34.20
CA ASN A 117 11.31 -38.23 34.42
C ASN A 117 11.03 -39.59 35.12
N PRO A 118 11.19 -40.73 34.43
CA PRO A 118 10.74 -42.02 34.95
C PRO A 118 11.44 -42.32 36.27
N GLN A 119 12.73 -42.02 36.35
CA GLN A 119 13.56 -42.27 37.52
C GLN A 119 13.11 -41.50 38.78
N ILE A 120 12.59 -40.28 38.62
CA ILE A 120 12.07 -39.49 39.75
C ILE A 120 10.70 -40.03 40.19
N ASN A 121 9.87 -40.43 39.24
CA ASN A 121 8.57 -41.04 39.53
C ASN A 121 8.74 -42.41 40.21
N ASP A 122 9.66 -43.23 39.72
CA ASP A 122 10.02 -44.53 40.30
C ASP A 122 10.58 -44.37 41.72
N LEU A 123 11.42 -43.35 41.96
CA LEU A 123 11.89 -43.01 43.31
C LEU A 123 10.75 -42.60 44.24
N ILE A 124 9.77 -41.81 43.76
CA ILE A 124 8.59 -41.45 44.55
C ILE A 124 7.72 -42.68 44.85
N ILE A 125 7.57 -43.61 43.90
CA ILE A 125 6.85 -44.86 44.08
C ILE A 125 7.55 -45.73 45.12
N MET A 126 8.86 -45.93 44.99
CA MET A 126 9.67 -46.68 45.95
C MET A 126 9.61 -46.09 47.36
N LEU A 127 9.68 -44.76 47.50
CA LEU A 127 9.51 -44.10 48.80
C LEU A 127 8.09 -44.28 49.38
N LYS A 128 7.05 -44.30 48.54
CA LYS A 128 5.67 -44.58 48.99
C LYS A 128 5.49 -46.04 49.43
N ASP A 129 6.15 -46.99 48.76
CA ASP A 129 6.08 -48.39 49.14
C ASP A 129 6.87 -48.66 50.43
N TYR A 130 8.04 -48.02 50.59
CA TYR A 130 8.76 -48.03 51.86
C TYR A 130 7.96 -47.37 53.00
N TYR A 131 7.25 -46.27 52.72
CA TYR A 131 6.32 -45.65 53.68
C TYR A 131 5.25 -46.65 54.16
N LYS A 132 4.66 -47.45 53.25
CA LYS A 132 3.68 -48.49 53.64
C LYS A 132 4.29 -49.57 54.54
N VAL A 133 5.56 -49.94 54.32
CA VAL A 133 6.28 -50.88 55.18
C VAL A 133 6.51 -50.28 56.57
N CYS A 134 6.96 -49.02 56.66
CA CYS A 134 7.10 -48.33 57.94
C CYS A 134 5.76 -48.15 58.67
N CYS A 135 4.65 -47.95 57.94
CA CYS A 135 3.31 -47.93 58.55
C CYS A 135 2.95 -49.27 59.21
N LYS A 136 3.29 -50.39 58.57
CA LYS A 136 3.05 -51.73 59.12
C LYS A 136 3.91 -52.00 60.37
N ASN A 137 5.12 -51.45 60.41
CA ASN A 137 6.07 -51.64 61.52
C ASN A 137 5.87 -50.64 62.68
N GLY A 138 5.06 -49.59 62.50
CA GLY A 138 4.77 -48.60 63.55
C GLY A 138 5.83 -47.49 63.72
N ASP A 139 6.80 -47.38 62.81
CA ASP A 139 7.93 -46.45 62.92
C ASP A 139 7.56 -45.01 62.52
N ALA A 140 6.93 -44.27 63.44
CA ALA A 140 6.43 -42.91 63.20
C ALA A 140 7.52 -41.88 62.78
N ARG A 141 8.75 -42.03 63.31
CA ARG A 141 9.86 -41.15 62.97
C ARG A 141 10.29 -41.31 61.51
N GLU A 142 10.34 -42.54 61.01
CA GLU A 142 10.80 -42.83 59.65
C GLU A 142 9.70 -42.49 58.63
N MET A 143 8.43 -42.73 58.97
CA MET A 143 7.29 -42.25 58.18
C MET A 143 7.35 -40.74 57.91
N HIS A 144 7.62 -39.94 58.95
CA HIS A 144 7.71 -38.48 58.81
C HIS A 144 8.90 -38.05 57.94
N ARG A 145 10.06 -38.72 58.08
CA ARG A 145 11.24 -38.47 57.23
C ARG A 145 10.97 -38.76 55.74
N ILE A 146 10.31 -39.88 55.45
CA ILE A 146 9.94 -40.26 54.08
C ILE A 146 8.93 -39.26 53.49
N GLU A 147 7.94 -38.83 54.27
CA GLU A 147 6.96 -37.85 53.82
C GLU A 147 7.63 -36.51 53.48
N ASN A 148 8.52 -36.02 54.36
CA ASN A 148 9.32 -34.82 54.09
C ASN A 148 10.19 -34.99 52.85
N ARG A 149 10.79 -36.17 52.65
CA ARG A 149 11.63 -36.46 51.48
C ARG A 149 10.83 -36.47 50.18
N ILE A 150 9.64 -37.06 50.17
CA ILE A 150 8.72 -37.03 49.02
C ILE A 150 8.32 -35.57 48.71
N GLN A 151 8.03 -34.78 49.74
CA GLN A 151 7.65 -33.38 49.57
C GLN A 151 8.81 -32.53 49.01
N ASP A 152 10.04 -32.77 49.47
CA ASP A 152 11.24 -32.13 48.97
C ASP A 152 11.48 -32.45 47.49
N ILE A 153 11.37 -33.73 47.10
CA ILE A 153 11.56 -34.18 45.71
C ILE A 153 10.53 -33.48 44.81
N LYS A 154 9.25 -33.47 45.21
CA LYS A 154 8.18 -32.78 44.48
C LYS A 154 8.44 -31.28 44.34
N THR A 155 8.90 -30.62 45.41
CA THR A 155 9.18 -29.19 45.41
C THR A 155 10.36 -28.85 44.49
N LYS A 156 11.42 -29.67 44.51
CA LYS A 156 12.57 -29.53 43.61
C LYS A 156 12.19 -29.77 42.15
N GLN A 157 11.39 -30.79 41.86
CA GLN A 157 10.88 -31.06 40.51
C GLN A 157 10.02 -29.90 40.00
N GLN A 158 9.14 -29.35 40.86
CA GLN A 158 8.35 -28.17 40.52
C GLN A 158 9.22 -26.95 40.22
N LYS A 159 10.28 -26.71 41.00
CA LYS A 159 11.22 -25.60 40.75
C LYS A 159 11.93 -25.78 39.41
N ARG A 160 12.40 -26.99 39.09
CA ARG A 160 13.01 -27.31 37.79
C ARG A 160 12.04 -27.06 36.63
N TRP A 161 10.80 -27.52 36.76
CA TRP A 161 9.77 -27.33 35.76
C TRP A 161 9.41 -25.84 35.53
N LYS A 162 9.23 -25.07 36.62
CA LYS A 162 9.02 -23.62 36.52
C LYS A 162 10.15 -22.91 35.79
N ASN A 163 11.40 -23.30 36.07
CA ASN A 163 12.57 -22.73 35.41
C ASN A 163 12.63 -23.11 33.93
N TYR A 164 12.33 -24.37 33.59
CA TYR A 164 12.28 -24.85 32.21
C TYR A 164 11.21 -24.11 31.39
N ILE A 165 10.01 -23.94 31.94
CA ILE A 165 8.95 -23.16 31.28
C ILE A 165 9.37 -21.72 31.03
N LYS A 166 9.99 -21.05 32.01
CA LYS A 166 10.50 -19.69 31.82
C LYS A 166 11.56 -19.62 30.71
N GLN A 167 12.44 -20.61 30.63
CA GLN A 167 13.46 -20.69 29.59
C GLN A 167 12.84 -20.90 28.21
N LEU A 168 11.84 -21.79 28.10
CA LEU A 168 11.10 -22.02 26.86
C LEU A 168 10.35 -20.77 26.41
N GLN A 169 9.65 -20.10 27.33
CA GLN A 169 8.94 -18.85 27.05
C GLN A 169 9.91 -17.79 26.51
N LYS A 170 11.03 -17.57 27.22
CA LYS A 170 12.06 -16.61 26.78
C LYS A 170 12.65 -16.98 25.41
N TYR A 171 12.87 -18.26 25.15
CA TYR A 171 13.37 -18.75 23.87
C TYR A 171 12.36 -18.45 22.74
N GLN A 172 11.07 -18.73 22.95
CA GLN A 172 10.04 -18.44 21.95
C GLN A 172 9.86 -16.93 21.71
N GLU A 173 9.89 -16.11 22.75
CA GLU A 173 9.88 -14.65 22.64
C GLU A 173 11.08 -14.16 21.81
N THR A 174 12.28 -14.69 22.07
CA THR A 174 13.51 -14.34 21.34
C THR A 174 13.40 -14.74 19.86
N LEU A 175 12.82 -15.91 19.57
CA LEU A 175 12.63 -16.37 18.21
C LEU A 175 11.68 -15.45 17.43
N ILE A 176 10.53 -15.08 18.02
CA ILE A 176 9.61 -14.11 17.41
C ILE A 176 10.31 -12.78 17.15
N GLN A 177 11.06 -12.26 18.12
CA GLN A 177 11.80 -11.01 17.95
C GLN A 177 12.82 -11.07 16.81
N LYS A 178 13.53 -12.20 16.68
CA LYS A 178 14.49 -12.42 15.60
C LYS A 178 13.79 -12.44 14.23
N THR A 179 12.72 -13.22 14.09
CA THR A 179 11.95 -13.29 12.84
C THR A 179 11.33 -11.94 12.49
N ALA A 180 10.79 -11.22 13.48
CA ALA A 180 10.27 -9.87 13.29
C ALA A 180 11.36 -8.90 12.79
N PHE A 181 12.56 -8.97 13.34
CA PHE A 181 13.70 -8.15 12.91
C PHE A 181 14.13 -8.48 11.48
N GLU A 182 14.28 -9.76 11.15
CA GLU A 182 14.64 -10.21 9.79
C GLU A 182 13.60 -9.76 8.76
N HIS A 183 12.31 -9.89 9.11
CA HIS A 183 11.22 -9.40 8.28
C HIS A 183 11.29 -7.88 8.09
N GLN A 184 11.47 -7.11 9.18
CA GLN A 184 11.59 -5.66 9.12
C GLN A 184 12.78 -5.22 8.25
N PHE A 185 13.92 -5.91 8.38
CA PHE A 185 15.10 -5.65 7.57
C PHE A 185 14.81 -5.89 6.07
N HIS A 186 14.16 -7.00 5.74
CA HIS A 186 13.79 -7.32 4.36
C HIS A 186 12.79 -6.32 3.78
N GLN A 187 11.78 -5.92 4.56
CA GLN A 187 10.81 -4.91 4.14
C GLN A 187 11.48 -3.55 3.92
N GLN A 188 12.42 -3.16 4.79
CA GLN A 188 13.17 -1.92 4.64
C GLN A 188 14.05 -1.96 3.38
N LYS A 189 14.67 -3.10 3.07
CA LYS A 189 15.44 -3.29 1.84
C LYS A 189 14.56 -3.13 0.60
N LYS A 190 13.42 -3.84 0.54
CA LYS A 190 12.45 -3.73 -0.56
C LYS A 190 11.91 -2.31 -0.71
N TRP A 191 11.66 -1.62 0.41
CA TRP A 191 11.24 -0.23 0.38
C TRP A 191 12.31 0.69 -0.22
N ASN A 192 13.58 0.50 0.14
CA ASN A 192 14.67 1.29 -0.42
C ASN A 192 14.80 1.07 -1.93
N GLU A 193 14.70 -0.18 -2.40
CA GLU A 193 14.68 -0.53 -3.83
C GLU A 193 13.51 0.16 -4.54
N PHE A 194 12.30 0.04 -3.99
CA PHE A 194 11.12 0.71 -4.50
C PHE A 194 11.29 2.25 -4.58
N VAL A 195 11.87 2.88 -3.56
CA VAL A 195 12.10 4.34 -3.56
C VAL A 195 13.07 4.74 -4.67
N ILE A 196 14.14 3.98 -4.89
CA ILE A 196 15.10 4.22 -5.97
C ILE A 196 14.39 4.09 -7.32
N ASP A 197 13.65 3.01 -7.55
CA ASP A 197 12.93 2.78 -8.80
C ASP A 197 11.86 3.84 -9.06
N PHE A 198 11.13 4.23 -8.02
CA PHE A 198 10.16 5.31 -8.08
C PHE A 198 10.82 6.63 -8.47
N GLN A 199 11.92 7.01 -7.81
CA GLN A 199 12.67 8.24 -8.11
C GLN A 199 13.21 8.23 -9.54
N ASN A 200 13.80 7.12 -9.98
CA ASN A 200 14.33 6.94 -11.33
C ASN A 200 13.21 7.07 -12.38
N SER A 201 12.06 6.42 -12.15
CA SER A 201 10.89 6.49 -13.04
C SER A 201 10.33 7.91 -13.14
N ARG A 202 10.22 8.63 -12.01
CA ARG A 202 9.76 10.03 -12.03
C ARG A 202 10.77 10.97 -12.65
N PHE A 203 12.06 10.78 -12.41
CA PHE A 203 13.12 11.54 -13.05
C PHE A 203 13.13 11.35 -14.57
N TYR A 204 12.97 10.11 -15.05
CA TYR A 204 12.85 9.82 -16.48
C TYR A 204 11.65 10.55 -17.11
N LYS A 205 10.46 10.45 -16.48
CA LYS A 205 9.25 11.14 -16.95
C LYS A 205 9.41 12.66 -16.94
N PHE A 206 10.09 13.21 -15.94
CA PHE A 206 10.41 14.63 -15.86
C PHE A 206 11.30 15.08 -17.04
N ASN A 207 12.37 14.33 -17.32
CA ASN A 207 13.24 14.64 -18.46
C ASN A 207 12.50 14.54 -19.80
N MET A 208 11.64 13.53 -19.96
CA MET A 208 10.79 13.42 -21.15
C MET A 208 9.87 14.63 -21.33
N LEU A 209 9.25 15.11 -20.25
CA LEU A 209 8.42 16.31 -20.28
C LEU A 209 9.23 17.55 -20.69
N ILE A 210 10.43 17.73 -20.13
CA ILE A 210 11.31 18.86 -20.46
C ILE A 210 11.74 18.81 -21.94
N GLU A 211 12.13 17.63 -22.44
CA GLU A 211 12.50 17.46 -23.85
C GLU A 211 11.33 17.71 -24.80
N GLN A 212 10.13 17.25 -24.46
CA GLN A 212 8.92 17.58 -25.22
C GLN A 212 8.67 19.10 -25.25
N GLN A 213 8.77 19.77 -24.10
CA GLN A 213 8.60 21.22 -24.01
C GLN A 213 9.64 22.00 -24.84
N LYS A 214 10.90 21.54 -24.85
CA LYS A 214 11.95 22.11 -25.71
C LYS A 214 11.62 21.96 -27.20
N LYS A 215 11.19 20.76 -27.63
CA LYS A 215 10.77 20.53 -29.03
C LYS A 215 9.61 21.42 -29.43
N THR A 216 8.58 21.55 -28.61
CA THR A 216 7.44 22.44 -28.89
C THR A 216 7.88 23.90 -29.03
N VAL A 217 8.82 24.38 -28.21
CA VAL A 217 9.35 25.75 -28.34
C VAL A 217 10.13 25.93 -29.65
N GLN A 218 10.93 24.93 -30.05
CA GLN A 218 11.67 24.96 -31.31
C GLN A 218 10.73 24.96 -32.52
N GLU A 219 9.74 24.07 -32.53
CA GLU A 219 8.72 23.97 -33.60
C GLU A 219 7.94 25.28 -33.74
N MET A 220 7.47 25.84 -32.62
CA MET A 220 6.76 27.13 -32.63
C MET A 220 7.66 28.26 -33.11
N SER A 221 8.93 28.30 -32.69
CA SER A 221 9.88 29.30 -33.18
C SER A 221 10.10 29.20 -34.69
N LYS A 222 10.15 27.97 -35.24
CA LYS A 222 10.29 27.74 -36.68
C LYS A 222 9.03 28.19 -37.44
N GLN A 223 7.84 27.79 -36.97
CA GLN A 223 6.56 28.23 -37.53
C GLN A 223 6.46 29.78 -37.54
N TYR A 224 6.91 30.45 -36.48
CA TYR A 224 6.90 31.91 -36.44
C TYR A 224 7.91 32.58 -37.36
N GLN A 225 9.08 31.99 -37.59
CA GLN A 225 10.02 32.49 -38.60
C GLN A 225 9.41 32.42 -40.00
N GLU A 226 8.64 31.37 -40.29
CA GLU A 226 7.90 31.21 -41.54
C GLU A 226 6.72 32.20 -41.63
N GLU A 227 5.96 32.42 -40.53
CA GLU A 227 4.86 33.41 -40.48
C GLU A 227 5.34 34.87 -40.56
N LEU A 228 6.55 35.17 -40.07
CA LEU A 228 7.16 36.50 -40.13
C LEU A 228 7.57 36.91 -41.56
N GLN A 229 7.58 35.97 -42.51
CA GLN A 229 7.72 36.25 -43.94
C GLN A 229 6.34 36.22 -44.62
N PRO A 230 5.60 37.35 -44.63
CA PRO A 230 4.32 37.37 -45.33
C PRO A 230 4.53 37.11 -46.83
N LYS A 231 3.90 36.06 -47.35
CA LYS A 231 3.89 35.75 -48.80
C LYS A 231 3.32 36.89 -49.64
N VAL A 232 2.46 37.74 -49.06
CA VAL A 232 1.90 38.93 -49.71
C VAL A 232 1.80 40.07 -48.68
N PHE A 233 2.55 41.16 -48.90
CA PHE A 233 2.48 42.37 -48.10
C PHE A 233 1.24 43.18 -48.50
N LYS A 234 0.29 43.34 -47.57
CA LYS A 234 -0.90 44.17 -47.79
C LYS A 234 -0.57 45.63 -47.47
N VAL A 235 -0.46 46.44 -48.51
CA VAL A 235 -0.28 47.90 -48.45
C VAL A 235 -1.60 48.62 -48.27
N SER A 236 -1.57 49.81 -47.66
CA SER A 236 -2.76 50.64 -47.51
C SER A 236 -3.32 51.15 -48.84
N LYS A 237 -4.60 51.54 -48.83
CA LYS A 237 -5.26 52.16 -49.99
C LYS A 237 -4.52 53.43 -50.46
N LYS A 238 -3.96 54.21 -49.53
CA LYS A 238 -3.18 55.42 -49.84
C LYS A 238 -1.93 55.10 -50.66
N VAL A 239 -1.21 54.02 -50.33
CA VAL A 239 -0.07 53.54 -51.13
C VAL A 239 -0.52 53.08 -52.51
N LEU A 240 -1.62 52.32 -52.60
CA LEU A 240 -2.16 51.86 -53.87
C LEU A 240 -2.56 53.03 -54.78
N ASP A 241 -3.18 54.07 -54.22
CA ASP A 241 -3.57 55.28 -54.93
C ASP A 241 -2.33 56.07 -55.42
N LEU A 242 -1.28 56.17 -54.59
CA LEU A 242 0.01 56.77 -54.98
C LEU A 242 0.71 55.97 -56.09
N ARG A 243 0.67 54.64 -56.04
CA ARG A 243 1.20 53.76 -57.09
C ARG A 243 0.41 53.87 -58.40
N GLN A 244 -0.91 54.07 -58.33
CA GLN A 244 -1.74 54.36 -59.50
C GLN A 244 -1.41 55.73 -60.08
N LYS A 245 -1.25 56.75 -59.24
CA LYS A 245 -0.83 58.11 -59.63
C LYS A 245 0.54 58.11 -60.29
N GLN A 246 1.51 57.36 -59.74
CA GLN A 246 2.82 57.13 -60.35
C GLN A 246 2.69 56.54 -61.76
N LYS A 247 1.86 55.49 -61.93
CA LYS A 247 1.62 54.86 -63.24
C LYS A 247 0.97 55.82 -64.24
N GLN A 248 0.04 56.67 -63.80
CA GLN A 248 -0.60 57.67 -64.65
C GLN A 248 0.39 58.76 -65.10
N LEU A 249 1.21 59.29 -64.19
CA LEU A 249 2.24 60.29 -64.49
C LEU A 249 3.32 59.74 -65.44
N LEU A 250 3.69 58.47 -65.29
CA LEU A 250 4.58 57.78 -66.24
C LEU A 250 3.97 57.68 -67.65
N LYS A 251 2.66 57.40 -67.76
CA LYS A 251 1.95 57.37 -69.06
C LYS A 251 1.89 58.76 -69.70
N LEU A 252 1.79 59.82 -68.90
CA LEU A 252 1.80 61.21 -69.35
C LEU A 252 3.21 61.77 -69.63
N LYS A 253 4.27 60.96 -69.45
CA LYS A 253 5.70 61.32 -69.63
C LYS A 253 6.20 62.43 -68.68
N GLU A 254 5.52 62.65 -67.55
CA GLU A 254 5.93 63.60 -66.51
C GLU A 254 6.89 62.94 -65.50
N PHE A 255 8.12 62.65 -65.94
CA PHE A 255 9.07 61.82 -65.18
C PHE A 255 9.47 62.42 -63.82
N GLN A 256 9.71 63.73 -63.73
CA GLN A 256 10.10 64.38 -62.47
C GLN A 256 9.00 64.31 -61.40
N GLN A 257 7.73 64.41 -61.80
CA GLN A 257 6.62 64.31 -60.85
C GLN A 257 6.36 62.85 -60.45
N ALA A 258 6.53 61.91 -61.39
CA ALA A 258 6.44 60.48 -61.11
C ALA A 258 7.51 60.00 -60.11
N GLU A 259 8.72 60.55 -60.16
CA GLU A 259 9.81 60.22 -59.24
C GLU A 259 9.52 60.69 -57.82
N LYS A 260 9.02 61.93 -57.64
CA LYS A 260 8.59 62.44 -56.32
C LYS A 260 7.47 61.58 -55.70
N VAL A 261 6.47 61.19 -56.51
CA VAL A 261 5.36 60.32 -56.06
C VAL A 261 5.87 58.91 -55.73
N LYS A 262 6.90 58.42 -56.44
CA LYS A 262 7.55 57.13 -56.14
C LYS A 262 8.25 57.18 -54.79
N GLU A 263 9.06 58.20 -54.51
CA GLU A 263 9.76 58.33 -53.23
C GLU A 263 8.79 58.40 -52.05
N GLU A 264 7.69 59.14 -52.20
CA GLU A 264 6.64 59.24 -51.18
C GLU A 264 5.94 57.88 -50.97
N ALA A 265 5.63 57.15 -52.05
CA ALA A 265 5.04 55.81 -51.97
C ALA A 265 6.01 54.80 -51.31
N ASP A 266 7.28 54.80 -51.71
CA ASP A 266 8.32 53.92 -51.17
C ASP A 266 8.56 54.17 -49.67
N PHE A 267 8.52 55.44 -49.23
CA PHE A 267 8.66 55.81 -47.81
C PHE A 267 7.48 55.30 -46.98
N ILE A 268 6.25 55.48 -47.45
CA ILE A 268 5.05 55.00 -46.75
C ILE A 268 5.02 53.47 -46.71
N GLU A 269 5.36 52.79 -47.82
CA GLU A 269 5.47 51.32 -47.86
C GLU A 269 6.49 50.79 -46.84
N TYR A 270 7.64 51.46 -46.70
CA TYR A 270 8.65 51.09 -45.73
C TYR A 270 8.15 51.21 -44.28
N LEU A 271 7.44 52.30 -43.95
CA LEU A 271 6.86 52.51 -42.63
C LEU A 271 5.77 51.47 -42.31
N GLU A 272 4.88 51.20 -43.26
CA GLU A 272 3.83 50.18 -43.11
C GLU A 272 4.44 48.78 -42.93
N LYS A 273 5.52 48.48 -43.66
CA LYS A 273 6.25 47.20 -43.52
C LYS A 273 6.88 47.05 -42.15
N LYS A 274 7.56 48.09 -41.66
CA LYS A 274 8.13 48.10 -40.30
C LYS A 274 7.06 47.96 -39.22
N GLN A 275 5.92 48.63 -39.38
CA GLN A 275 4.82 48.57 -38.43
C GLN A 275 4.20 47.17 -38.38
N GLN A 276 3.96 46.55 -39.54
CA GLN A 276 3.48 45.17 -39.60
C GLN A 276 4.48 44.18 -38.98
N GLU A 277 5.78 44.34 -39.25
CA GLU A 277 6.83 43.50 -38.65
C GLU A 277 6.85 43.64 -37.12
N MET A 278 6.71 44.85 -36.58
CA MET A 278 6.61 45.07 -35.13
C MET A 278 5.36 44.41 -34.52
N ILE A 279 4.20 44.52 -35.18
CA ILE A 279 2.96 43.89 -34.73
C ILE A 279 3.11 42.36 -34.72
N LEU A 280 3.69 41.77 -35.77
CA LEU A 280 3.93 40.33 -35.84
C LEU A 280 4.91 39.88 -34.75
N LYS A 281 6.05 40.57 -34.58
CA LYS A 281 7.02 40.29 -33.50
C LYS A 281 6.38 40.35 -32.12
N SER A 282 5.51 41.33 -31.87
CA SER A 282 4.77 41.45 -30.60
C SER A 282 3.80 40.28 -30.38
N LYS A 283 3.05 39.89 -31.42
CA LYS A 283 2.15 38.71 -31.36
C LYS A 283 2.91 37.43 -31.04
N VAL A 284 4.04 37.20 -31.71
CA VAL A 284 4.92 36.04 -31.47
C VAL A 284 5.44 36.04 -30.03
N LYS A 285 5.95 37.18 -29.54
CA LYS A 285 6.43 37.32 -28.17
C LYS A 285 5.35 36.99 -27.14
N ASN A 286 4.11 37.44 -27.37
CA ASN A 286 2.99 37.14 -26.49
C ASN A 286 2.62 35.65 -26.51
N LYS A 287 2.55 35.02 -27.68
CA LYS A 287 2.30 33.57 -27.80
C LYS A 287 3.38 32.74 -27.10
N LEU A 288 4.66 33.09 -27.26
CA LEU A 288 5.78 32.45 -26.56
C LEU A 288 5.71 32.63 -25.04
N LYS A 289 5.31 33.82 -24.55
CA LYS A 289 5.13 34.08 -23.12
C LYS A 289 4.02 33.20 -22.53
N VAL A 290 2.90 33.06 -23.24
CA VAL A 290 1.78 32.19 -22.83
C VAL A 290 2.22 30.72 -22.82
N LEU A 291 2.94 30.28 -23.84
CA LEU A 291 3.48 28.92 -23.91
C LEU A 291 4.41 28.61 -22.73
N LYS A 292 5.39 29.48 -22.44
CA LYS A 292 6.31 29.30 -21.30
C LYS A 292 5.57 29.26 -19.97
N LYS A 293 4.54 30.09 -19.79
CA LYS A 293 3.69 30.05 -18.58
C LYS A 293 2.97 28.71 -18.46
N ARG A 294 2.37 28.21 -19.54
CA ARG A 294 1.71 26.88 -19.57
C ARG A 294 2.69 25.76 -19.24
N GLN A 295 3.90 25.79 -19.80
CA GLN A 295 4.96 24.81 -19.53
C GLN A 295 5.40 24.82 -18.06
N SER A 296 5.57 26.01 -17.47
CA SER A 296 5.87 26.16 -16.04
C SER A 296 4.74 25.61 -15.16
N CYS A 297 3.48 25.86 -15.50
CA CYS A 297 2.34 25.28 -14.78
C CYS A 297 2.31 23.74 -14.88
N GLN A 298 2.61 23.18 -16.06
CA GLN A 298 2.69 21.73 -16.25
C GLN A 298 3.80 21.09 -15.39
N ILE A 299 4.98 21.70 -15.35
CA ILE A 299 6.09 21.25 -14.50
C ILE A 299 5.66 21.30 -13.02
N SER A 300 5.07 22.40 -12.57
CA SER A 300 4.60 22.55 -11.19
C SER A 300 3.56 21.48 -10.82
N ALA A 301 2.57 21.24 -11.69
CA ALA A 301 1.56 20.22 -11.49
C ALA A 301 2.15 18.81 -11.43
N PHE A 302 3.16 18.51 -12.27
CA PHE A 302 3.88 17.24 -12.21
C PHE A 302 4.60 17.07 -10.86
N MET A 303 5.33 18.10 -10.40
CA MET A 303 6.03 18.06 -9.12
C MET A 303 5.06 17.86 -7.94
N GLN A 304 3.90 18.53 -7.97
CA GLN A 304 2.84 18.32 -6.97
C GLN A 304 2.26 16.90 -7.00
N LYS A 305 2.06 16.32 -8.19
CA LYS A 305 1.62 14.92 -8.32
C LYS A 305 2.64 13.97 -7.69
N VAL A 306 3.93 14.15 -8.01
CA VAL A 306 5.01 13.33 -7.44
C VAL A 306 5.05 13.46 -5.91
N ALA A 307 4.94 14.67 -5.36
CA ALA A 307 4.93 14.88 -3.91
C ALA A 307 3.72 14.20 -3.23
N SER A 308 2.54 14.26 -3.84
CA SER A 308 1.33 13.60 -3.34
C SER A 308 1.44 12.08 -3.37
N GLU A 309 1.97 11.51 -4.45
CA GLU A 309 2.23 10.07 -4.56
C GLU A 309 3.26 9.62 -3.51
N GLN A 310 4.34 10.38 -3.30
CA GLN A 310 5.34 10.11 -2.27
C GLN A 310 4.72 10.11 -0.87
N ALA A 311 3.89 11.11 -0.55
CA ALA A 311 3.19 11.17 0.73
C ALA A 311 2.27 9.96 0.92
N THR A 312 1.55 9.57 -0.14
CA THR A 312 0.67 8.39 -0.12
C THR A 312 1.44 7.10 0.16
N HIS A 313 2.56 6.89 -0.54
CA HIS A 313 3.40 5.71 -0.32
C HIS A 313 4.03 5.69 1.08
N LEU A 314 4.39 6.86 1.63
CA LEU A 314 4.90 6.97 3.00
C LEU A 314 3.83 6.61 4.04
N LEU A 315 2.59 7.08 3.86
CA LEU A 315 1.47 6.71 4.72
C LEU A 315 1.19 5.20 4.68
N GLN A 316 1.21 4.61 3.48
CA GLN A 316 1.07 3.15 3.31
C GLN A 316 2.19 2.39 4.04
N LYS A 317 3.43 2.85 3.95
CA LYS A 317 4.56 2.29 4.70
C LYS A 317 4.30 2.34 6.21
N GLN A 318 3.95 3.51 6.74
CA GLN A 318 3.71 3.70 8.18
C GLN A 318 2.55 2.83 8.69
N ALA A 319 1.47 2.72 7.90
CA ALA A 319 0.34 1.86 8.22
C ALA A 319 0.76 0.38 8.28
N ASN A 320 1.55 -0.08 7.30
CA ASN A 320 2.08 -1.43 7.27
C ASN A 320 3.02 -1.72 8.45
N GLU A 321 3.96 -0.81 8.76
CA GLU A 321 4.84 -0.92 9.93
C GLU A 321 4.05 -1.02 11.23
N THR A 322 3.05 -0.16 11.41
CA THR A 322 2.17 -0.17 12.60
C THR A 322 1.42 -1.49 12.72
N ARG A 323 0.88 -2.00 11.61
CA ARG A 323 0.20 -3.30 11.56
C ARG A 323 1.12 -4.43 12.00
N TRP A 324 2.36 -4.46 11.50
CA TRP A 324 3.34 -5.47 11.87
C TRP A 324 3.76 -5.41 13.34
N VAL A 325 3.98 -4.21 13.88
CA VAL A 325 4.25 -4.02 15.31
C VAL A 325 3.11 -4.58 16.16
N ASN A 326 1.85 -4.37 15.75
CA ASN A 326 0.69 -4.91 16.46
C ASN A 326 0.60 -6.44 16.36
N ILE A 327 0.84 -7.03 15.18
CA ILE A 327 0.88 -8.50 15.01
C ILE A 327 1.94 -9.10 15.94
N ASN A 328 3.16 -8.55 15.94
CA ASN A 328 4.23 -9.03 16.82
C ASN A 328 3.85 -8.92 18.29
N ARG A 329 3.21 -7.81 18.70
CA ARG A 329 2.70 -7.63 20.06
C ARG A 329 1.67 -8.70 20.41
N HIS A 330 0.73 -8.99 19.52
CA HIS A 330 -0.28 -10.03 19.72
C HIS A 330 0.35 -11.43 19.81
N CYS A 331 1.31 -11.78 18.96
CA CYS A 331 1.97 -13.09 19.05
C CYS A 331 2.72 -13.27 20.38
N VAL A 332 3.38 -12.23 20.88
CA VAL A 332 4.03 -12.26 22.20
C VAL A 332 3.00 -12.38 23.33
N GLN A 333 1.87 -11.68 23.24
CA GLN A 333 0.77 -11.80 24.19
C GLN A 333 0.20 -13.22 24.20
N ASP A 334 -0.06 -13.82 23.03
CA ASP A 334 -0.57 -15.18 22.89
C ASP A 334 0.36 -16.23 23.50
N ILE A 335 1.68 -16.08 23.30
CA ILE A 335 2.69 -16.92 23.96
C ILE A 335 2.56 -16.80 25.48
N ASN A 336 2.54 -15.58 25.99
CA ASN A 336 2.43 -15.32 27.42
C ASN A 336 1.15 -15.92 28.00
N GLU A 337 0.02 -15.79 27.31
CA GLU A 337 -1.25 -16.37 27.72
C GLU A 337 -1.23 -17.91 27.72
N ARG A 338 -0.65 -18.55 26.69
CA ARG A 338 -0.50 -20.00 26.62
C ARG A 338 0.32 -20.53 27.80
N PHE A 339 1.49 -19.96 28.05
CA PHE A 339 2.32 -20.38 29.19
C PHE A 339 1.68 -20.06 30.55
N ASN A 340 0.89 -18.99 30.66
CA ASN A 340 0.13 -18.69 31.86
C ASN A 340 -1.02 -19.69 32.09
N LYS A 341 -1.76 -20.08 31.04
CA LYS A 341 -2.79 -21.12 31.10
C LYS A 341 -2.19 -22.47 31.51
N ASP A 342 -1.05 -22.86 30.93
CA ASP A 342 -0.33 -24.09 31.30
C ASP A 342 0.13 -24.08 32.76
N ARG A 343 0.56 -22.91 33.25
CA ARG A 343 0.91 -22.70 34.66
C ARG A 343 -0.31 -22.85 35.57
N ILE A 344 -1.49 -22.37 35.15
CA ILE A 344 -2.75 -22.49 35.90
C ILE A 344 -3.23 -23.95 35.89
N ILE A 345 -3.24 -24.65 34.76
CA ILE A 345 -3.65 -26.06 34.66
C ILE A 345 -2.77 -26.93 35.56
N THR A 346 -1.46 -26.73 35.54
CA THR A 346 -0.53 -27.46 36.42
C THR A 346 -0.76 -27.16 37.91
N LEU A 347 -1.25 -25.98 38.26
CA LEU A 347 -1.64 -25.62 39.63
C LEU A 347 -3.06 -26.12 40.00
N ALA A 348 -3.97 -26.23 39.03
CA ALA A 348 -5.34 -26.71 39.23
C ALA A 348 -5.41 -28.23 39.39
N SER A 349 -4.64 -29.00 38.60
CA SER A 349 -4.44 -30.45 38.80
C SER A 349 -3.85 -30.78 40.18
N ARG A 350 -3.22 -29.80 40.84
CA ARG A 350 -2.70 -29.92 42.21
C ARG A 350 -3.77 -29.64 43.27
N ARG A 351 -4.64 -28.63 43.06
CA ARG A 351 -5.74 -28.33 44.00
C ARG A 351 -6.76 -29.46 44.07
N SER A 352 -7.05 -30.13 42.96
CA SER A 352 -7.93 -31.32 42.94
C SER A 352 -7.32 -32.50 43.69
N PHE A 353 -6.00 -32.70 43.60
CA PHE A 353 -5.28 -33.74 44.35
C PHE A 353 -5.17 -33.41 45.85
N ASP A 354 -4.89 -32.16 46.20
CA ASP A 354 -4.86 -31.70 47.60
C ASP A 354 -6.27 -31.72 48.23
N ALA A 355 -7.33 -31.38 47.48
CA ALA A 355 -8.72 -31.50 47.93
C ALA A 355 -9.15 -32.95 48.18
N TYR A 356 -8.69 -33.91 47.36
CA TYR A 356 -8.87 -35.34 47.61
C TYR A 356 -8.15 -35.80 48.90
N ARG A 357 -6.97 -35.22 49.19
CA ARG A 357 -6.20 -35.48 50.42
C ARG A 357 -6.88 -34.93 51.68
N PHE A 358 -7.53 -33.76 51.61
CA PHE A 358 -8.28 -33.21 52.74
C PHE A 358 -9.57 -33.99 53.03
N ARG A 359 -10.28 -34.48 51.99
CA ARG A 359 -11.44 -35.38 52.19
C ARG A 359 -11.07 -36.70 52.85
N THR A 360 -9.94 -37.31 52.46
CA THR A 360 -9.48 -38.59 53.01
C THR A 360 -8.93 -38.45 54.44
N LYS A 361 -8.27 -37.34 54.79
CA LYS A 361 -7.88 -37.05 56.18
C LYS A 361 -9.08 -36.76 57.10
N SER A 362 -10.10 -36.03 56.60
CA SER A 362 -11.33 -35.75 57.34
C SER A 362 -12.17 -37.02 57.57
N ALA A 363 -12.30 -37.89 56.56
CA ALA A 363 -13.00 -39.16 56.67
C ALA A 363 -12.30 -40.14 57.64
N ASN A 364 -10.97 -40.17 57.66
CA ASN A 364 -10.25 -41.03 58.61
C ASN A 364 -10.31 -40.51 60.06
N GLN A 365 -10.42 -39.19 60.28
CA GLN A 365 -10.64 -38.63 61.62
C GLN A 365 -12.06 -38.86 62.15
N SER A 366 -13.09 -38.85 61.29
CA SER A 366 -14.46 -39.19 61.71
C SER A 366 -14.60 -40.68 62.03
N VAL A 367 -13.96 -41.56 61.24
CA VAL A 367 -13.92 -43.01 61.52
C VAL A 367 -13.17 -43.29 62.83
N ALA A 368 -12.03 -42.63 63.09
CA ALA A 368 -11.30 -42.77 64.36
C ALA A 368 -12.10 -42.26 65.58
N LYS A 369 -12.89 -41.19 65.44
CA LYS A 369 -13.80 -40.73 66.51
C LYS A 369 -14.96 -41.70 66.73
N SER A 370 -15.55 -42.25 65.66
CA SER A 370 -16.62 -43.24 65.78
C SER A 370 -16.16 -44.56 66.43
N ALA A 371 -14.94 -45.01 66.12
CA ALA A 371 -14.35 -46.20 66.74
C ALA A 371 -14.01 -45.99 68.22
N ASN A 372 -13.62 -44.78 68.63
CA ASN A 372 -13.41 -44.44 70.04
C ASN A 372 -14.73 -44.34 70.83
N ILE A 373 -15.81 -43.83 70.22
CA ILE A 373 -17.14 -43.81 70.85
C ILE A 373 -17.66 -45.25 71.02
N SER A 374 -17.52 -46.12 70.00
CA SER A 374 -17.90 -47.52 70.12
C SER A 374 -17.12 -48.29 71.19
N ARG A 375 -15.83 -47.96 71.40
CA ARG A 375 -15.01 -48.54 72.49
C ARG A 375 -15.40 -48.03 73.88
N GLN A 376 -15.79 -46.77 74.02
CA GLN A 376 -16.29 -46.25 75.29
C GLN A 376 -17.64 -46.87 75.69
N PHE A 377 -18.49 -47.20 74.72
CA PHE A 377 -19.75 -47.92 74.97
C PHE A 377 -19.55 -49.41 75.30
N THR A 378 -18.48 -50.05 74.83
CA THR A 378 -18.19 -51.46 75.18
C THR A 378 -17.57 -51.61 76.57
N GLN A 379 -16.85 -50.59 77.07
CA GLN A 379 -16.26 -50.60 78.41
C GLN A 379 -17.23 -50.22 79.55
N GLN A 380 -18.47 -49.83 79.24
CA GLN A 380 -19.52 -49.60 80.25
C GLN A 380 -20.43 -50.82 80.48
N TYR A 381 -20.20 -51.93 79.77
CA TYR A 381 -20.98 -53.16 79.87
C TYR A 381 -20.12 -54.42 80.12
N GLU A 382 -18.88 -54.24 80.55
CA GLU A 382 -18.06 -55.23 81.27
C GLU A 382 -17.86 -54.73 82.70
#